data_AF-A0A971CKG9-F1
#
_entry.id   AF-A0A971CKG9-F1
#
_cell.length_a   1.000
_cell.length_b   1.000
_cell.length_c   1.000
_cell.angle_alpha   90.00
_cell.angle_beta   90.00
_cell.angle_gamma   90.00
#
_symmetry.space_group_name_H-M   'P 1'
#
loop_
_entity.id
_entity.type
_entity.pdbx_description
1 polymer ?
#
loop_
_entity_poly.entity_id
_entity_poly.type
_entity_poly.pdbx_seq_one_letter_code
_entity_poly.pdbx_strand_id
1 'polypeptide(L)'
;MATLALVMLLQTDLPVPAEVLDPGERARIEKKEKIEDRIKIYRSASIRYQKAVESAASRNEFDAMPENLKLWRTLLSSSLKDIEANLKKKKKSRALINYEIHLRKTIGNVQKVRIKAPADQQESFDSWISEAEEVRKKIVEILFQN
;
A
#
# COMPACT_ATOMS: atom_id res chain seq x y z
N MET A 1 -12.59 22.01 41.00
CA MET A 1 -11.65 20.87 41.01
C MET A 1 -12.38 19.63 40.50
N ALA A 2 -12.42 19.46 39.19
CA ALA A 2 -12.76 18.20 38.54
C ALA A 2 -11.85 18.10 37.32
N THR A 3 -10.98 17.11 37.36
CA THR A 3 -9.84 16.89 36.49
C THR A 3 -10.32 16.56 35.07
N LEU A 4 -10.43 17.58 34.21
CA LEU A 4 -10.58 17.42 32.75
C LEU A 4 -9.19 17.18 32.13
N ALA A 5 -8.58 16.06 32.48
CA ALA A 5 -7.42 15.51 31.81
C ALA A 5 -7.83 14.17 31.18
N LEU A 6 -7.35 13.90 29.96
CA LEU A 6 -7.70 12.77 29.07
C LEU A 6 -9.15 12.89 28.55
N VAL A 7 -9.44 13.20 27.30
CA VAL A 7 -8.98 12.57 26.08
C VAL A 7 -9.11 13.60 24.95
N MET A 8 -8.14 14.50 24.80
CA MET A 8 -7.84 14.99 23.46
C MET A 8 -7.22 13.79 22.76
N LEU A 9 -8.05 13.11 21.94
CA LEU A 9 -7.61 12.07 21.04
C LEU A 9 -6.32 12.56 20.38
N LEU A 10 -5.20 11.90 20.67
CA LEU A 10 -4.11 11.81 19.72
C LEU A 10 -4.74 11.24 18.44
N GLN A 11 -5.19 12.12 17.55
CA GLN A 11 -5.17 11.83 16.13
C GLN A 11 -3.69 11.67 15.81
N THR A 12 -3.16 10.46 16.07
CA THR A 12 -1.90 10.06 15.48
C THR A 12 -2.14 10.12 13.99
N ASP A 13 -1.63 11.16 13.32
CA ASP A 13 -1.66 11.28 11.87
C ASP A 13 -0.98 10.02 11.33
N LEU A 14 -1.81 9.05 10.97
CA LEU A 14 -1.32 7.80 10.42
C LEU A 14 -0.74 8.12 9.04
N PRO A 15 0.41 7.54 8.70
CA PRO A 15 1.00 7.75 7.38
C PRO A 15 0.13 7.20 6.23
N VAL A 16 -0.90 6.42 6.56
CA VAL A 16 -1.87 5.84 5.62
C VAL A 16 -3.28 5.98 6.22
N PRO A 17 -4.31 6.31 5.43
CA PRO A 17 -5.69 6.40 5.91
C PRO A 17 -6.17 5.11 6.58
N ALA A 18 -7.02 5.24 7.60
CA ALA A 18 -7.41 4.14 8.47
C ALA A 18 -8.19 3.03 7.73
N GLU A 19 -8.99 3.40 6.74
CA GLU A 19 -9.80 2.52 5.90
C GLU A 19 -8.97 1.62 4.97
N VAL A 20 -7.70 1.95 4.75
CA VAL A 20 -6.80 1.21 3.86
C VAL A 20 -6.16 0.01 4.57
N LEU A 21 -6.02 0.08 5.89
CA LEU A 21 -5.35 -0.92 6.71
C LEU A 21 -6.38 -1.75 7.47
N ASP A 22 -6.07 -3.03 7.70
CA ASP A 22 -6.83 -3.79 8.69
C ASP A 22 -6.50 -3.31 10.12
N PRO A 23 -7.35 -3.60 11.13
CA PRO A 23 -7.11 -3.16 12.50
C PRO A 23 -5.76 -3.61 13.08
N GLY A 24 -5.26 -4.78 12.69
CA GLY A 24 -3.97 -5.30 13.13
C GLY A 24 -2.79 -4.61 12.46
N GLU A 25 -2.88 -4.30 11.17
CA GLU A 25 -1.92 -3.49 10.42
C GLU A 25 -1.82 -2.08 10.98
N ARG A 26 -2.97 -1.45 11.24
CA ARG A 26 -3.06 -0.14 11.85
C ARG A 26 -2.37 -0.10 13.22
N ALA A 27 -2.76 -1.00 14.13
CA ALA A 27 -2.16 -1.07 15.46
C ALA A 27 -0.64 -1.33 15.42
N ARG A 28 -0.15 -2.01 14.38
CA ARG A 28 1.29 -2.19 14.17
C ARG A 28 1.96 -0.92 13.65
N ILE A 29 1.34 -0.15 12.76
CA ILE A 29 1.92 1.11 12.25
C ILE A 29 1.99 2.17 13.36
N GLU A 30 0.94 2.31 14.17
CA GLU A 30 0.88 3.26 15.29
C GLU A 30 2.04 3.09 16.27
N LYS A 31 2.55 1.86 16.41
CA LYS A 31 3.63 1.51 17.35
C LYS A 31 5.03 1.61 16.74
N LYS A 32 5.18 1.97 15.46
CA LYS A 32 6.45 1.85 14.73
C LYS A 32 6.98 3.21 14.28
N GLU A 33 8.01 3.68 14.98
CA GLU A 33 8.76 4.89 14.61
C GLU A 33 9.68 4.69 13.40
N LYS A 34 10.21 3.46 13.23
CA LYS A 34 11.17 3.15 12.16
C LYS A 34 10.47 2.88 10.84
N ILE A 35 10.79 3.68 9.82
CA ILE A 35 10.28 3.51 8.45
C ILE A 35 10.54 2.11 7.87
N GLU A 36 11.67 1.48 8.18
CA GLU A 36 11.98 0.10 7.77
C GLU A 36 10.93 -0.93 8.23
N ASP A 37 10.36 -0.73 9.41
CA ASP A 37 9.32 -1.62 9.93
C ASP A 37 7.95 -1.27 9.35
N ARG A 38 7.67 0.02 9.10
CA ARG A 38 6.44 0.45 8.41
C ARG A 38 6.39 -0.07 6.97
N ILE A 39 7.50 -0.04 6.22
CA ILE A 39 7.59 -0.61 4.86
C ILE A 39 7.21 -2.09 4.84
N LYS A 40 7.62 -2.87 5.85
CA LYS A 40 7.22 -4.29 5.95
C LYS A 40 5.71 -4.43 6.09
N ILE A 41 5.07 -3.54 6.85
CA ILE A 41 3.62 -3.52 7.02
C ILE A 41 2.91 -3.11 5.73
N TYR A 42 3.40 -2.07 5.02
CA TYR A 42 2.88 -1.68 3.70
C TYR A 42 2.94 -2.84 2.70
N ARG A 43 4.06 -3.56 2.67
CA ARG A 43 4.18 -4.76 1.84
C ARG A 43 3.20 -5.85 2.26
N SER A 44 3.04 -6.11 3.55
CA SER A 44 2.04 -7.09 4.04
C SER A 44 0.60 -6.71 3.67
N ALA A 45 0.23 -5.43 3.80
CA ALA A 45 -1.06 -4.93 3.37
C ALA A 45 -1.24 -5.05 1.85
N SER A 46 -0.19 -4.77 1.07
CA SER A 46 -0.21 -4.97 -0.39
C SER A 46 -0.40 -6.44 -0.77
N ILE A 47 0.21 -7.38 -0.03
CA ILE A 47 -0.03 -8.83 -0.21
C ILE A 47 -1.49 -9.19 0.10
N ARG A 48 -2.09 -8.59 1.13
CA ARG A 48 -3.51 -8.81 1.49
C ARG A 48 -4.43 -8.37 0.35
N TYR A 49 -4.23 -7.18 -0.20
CA TYR A 49 -4.98 -6.71 -1.36
C TYR A 49 -4.78 -7.60 -2.59
N GLN A 50 -3.54 -8.00 -2.89
CA GLN A 50 -3.25 -8.92 -3.99
C GLN A 50 -4.05 -10.22 -3.85
N LYS A 51 -4.04 -10.83 -2.66
CA LYS A 51 -4.80 -12.06 -2.39
C LYS A 51 -6.30 -11.85 -2.56
N ALA A 52 -6.82 -10.69 -2.13
CA ALA A 52 -8.24 -10.37 -2.30
C ALA A 52 -8.61 -10.27 -3.79
N VAL A 53 -7.81 -9.56 -4.59
CA VAL A 53 -7.99 -9.43 -6.05
C VAL A 53 -7.90 -10.79 -6.75
N GLU A 54 -6.85 -11.57 -6.46
CA GLU A 54 -6.65 -12.89 -7.06
C GLU A 54 -7.78 -13.88 -6.68
N SER A 55 -8.24 -13.83 -5.43
CA SER A 55 -9.34 -14.67 -4.94
C SER A 55 -10.70 -14.26 -5.50
N ALA A 56 -10.95 -12.97 -5.68
CA ALA A 56 -12.17 -12.46 -6.30
C ALA A 56 -12.22 -12.87 -7.78
N ALA A 57 -11.09 -12.69 -8.49
CA ALA A 57 -10.95 -13.09 -9.88
C ALA A 57 -11.10 -14.61 -10.10
N SER A 58 -10.60 -15.46 -9.19
CA SER A 58 -10.73 -16.92 -9.32
C SER A 58 -12.16 -17.41 -9.13
N ARG A 59 -12.99 -16.65 -8.42
CA ARG A 59 -14.43 -16.93 -8.23
C ARG A 59 -15.35 -16.19 -9.22
N ASN A 60 -14.78 -15.42 -10.15
CA ASN A 60 -15.52 -14.50 -11.04
C ASN A 60 -16.38 -13.47 -10.27
N GLU A 61 -15.96 -13.09 -9.06
CA GLU A 61 -16.65 -12.11 -8.22
C GLU A 61 -15.98 -10.74 -8.39
N PHE A 62 -16.53 -9.90 -9.27
CA PHE A 62 -15.89 -8.61 -9.62
C PHE A 62 -16.53 -7.39 -8.96
N ASP A 63 -17.66 -7.54 -8.25
CA ASP A 63 -18.45 -6.40 -7.73
C ASP A 63 -17.64 -5.49 -6.79
N ALA A 64 -16.82 -6.06 -5.91
CA ALA A 64 -15.99 -5.30 -4.97
C ALA A 64 -14.62 -4.90 -5.53
N MET A 65 -14.30 -5.30 -6.77
CA MET A 65 -12.97 -5.11 -7.36
C MET A 65 -12.57 -3.64 -7.51
N PRO A 66 -13.44 -2.73 -8.02
CA PRO A 66 -13.08 -1.33 -8.19
C PRO A 66 -12.68 -0.65 -6.88
N GLU A 67 -13.45 -0.84 -5.80
CA GLU A 67 -13.13 -0.23 -4.50
C GLU A 67 -11.87 -0.85 -3.89
N ASN A 68 -11.67 -2.16 -4.01
CA ASN A 68 -10.44 -2.82 -3.54
C ASN A 68 -9.20 -2.28 -4.26
N LEU A 69 -9.26 -2.11 -5.58
CA LEU A 69 -8.17 -1.52 -6.37
C LEU A 69 -7.93 -0.06 -5.98
N LYS A 70 -8.99 0.72 -5.75
CA LYS A 70 -8.86 2.11 -5.29
C LYS A 70 -8.20 2.21 -3.91
N LEU A 71 -8.64 1.44 -2.91
CA LEU A 71 -8.04 1.43 -1.58
C LEU A 71 -6.57 0.96 -1.64
N TRP A 72 -6.30 -0.05 -2.46
CA TRP A 72 -4.93 -0.50 -2.69
C TRP A 72 -4.06 0.58 -3.33
N ARG A 73 -4.59 1.33 -4.30
CA ARG A 73 -3.90 2.49 -4.89
C ARG A 73 -3.58 3.56 -3.83
N THR A 74 -4.52 3.83 -2.93
CA THR A 74 -4.31 4.73 -1.79
C THR A 74 -3.20 4.23 -0.85
N LEU A 75 -3.11 2.91 -0.61
CA LEU A 75 -1.98 2.33 0.14
C LEU A 75 -0.65 2.64 -0.55
N LEU A 76 -0.56 2.42 -1.86
CA LEU A 76 0.69 2.60 -2.60
C LEU A 76 1.17 4.06 -2.54
N SER A 77 0.29 5.00 -2.90
CA SER A 77 0.61 6.44 -2.89
C SER A 77 0.93 6.97 -1.48
N SER A 78 0.18 6.57 -0.46
CA SER A 78 0.41 6.99 0.93
C SER A 78 1.71 6.41 1.48
N SER A 79 1.98 5.13 1.18
CA SER A 79 3.24 4.47 1.59
C SER A 79 4.45 5.14 0.97
N LEU A 80 4.38 5.56 -0.30
CA LEU A 80 5.46 6.28 -0.97
C LEU A 80 5.75 7.60 -0.26
N LYS A 81 4.73 8.39 0.05
CA LYS A 81 4.89 9.67 0.77
C LYS A 81 5.57 9.49 2.13
N ASP A 82 5.18 8.47 2.90
CA ASP A 82 5.84 8.16 4.18
C ASP A 82 7.30 7.74 4.00
N ILE A 83 7.59 6.94 2.96
CA ILE A 83 8.95 6.51 2.63
C ILE A 83 9.82 7.71 2.25
N GLU A 84 9.33 8.59 1.38
CA GLU A 84 10.04 9.80 0.95
C GLU A 84 10.33 10.74 2.12
N ALA A 85 9.37 10.89 3.04
CA ALA A 85 9.52 11.77 4.20
C ALA A 85 10.48 11.22 5.26
N ASN A 86 10.59 9.89 5.42
CA ASN A 86 11.23 9.29 6.58
C ASN A 86 12.48 8.44 6.28
N LEU A 87 12.69 8.01 5.03
CA LEU A 87 13.82 7.15 4.70
C LEU A 87 15.12 7.94 4.54
N LYS A 88 16.08 7.67 5.42
CA LYS A 88 17.41 8.30 5.37
C LYS A 88 18.28 7.64 4.29
N LYS A 89 18.91 8.45 3.42
CA LYS A 89 19.75 8.02 2.28
C LYS A 89 21.06 7.31 2.63
N LYS A 90 21.37 7.06 3.91
CA LYS A 90 22.70 6.55 4.32
C LYS A 90 23.00 5.12 3.84
N LYS A 91 21.98 4.28 3.61
CA LYS A 91 22.16 2.89 3.17
C LYS A 91 20.93 2.41 2.39
N LYS A 92 21.14 1.54 1.39
CA LYS A 92 20.05 0.87 0.68
C LYS A 92 19.18 0.06 1.66
N SER A 93 17.90 0.40 1.72
CA SER A 93 16.91 -0.24 2.56
C SER A 93 16.56 -1.64 2.05
N ARG A 94 16.78 -2.67 2.87
CA ARG A 94 16.39 -4.04 2.51
C ARG A 94 14.86 -4.19 2.49
N ALA A 95 14.14 -3.50 3.38
CA ALA A 95 12.68 -3.51 3.35
C ALA A 95 12.15 -2.89 2.06
N LEU A 96 12.72 -1.77 1.62
CA LEU A 96 12.33 -1.08 0.39
C LEU A 96 12.63 -1.92 -0.86
N ILE A 97 13.81 -2.55 -0.94
CA ILE A 97 14.15 -3.48 -2.03
C ILE A 97 13.11 -4.60 -2.13
N ASN A 98 12.77 -5.21 -0.99
CA ASN A 98 11.79 -6.28 -0.97
C ASN A 98 10.38 -5.80 -1.33
N TYR A 99 10.06 -4.53 -1.06
CA TYR A 99 8.78 -3.95 -1.46
C TYR A 99 8.73 -3.67 -2.97
N GLU A 100 9.82 -3.17 -3.57
CA GLU A 100 9.93 -3.01 -5.03
C GLU A 100 9.78 -4.35 -5.77
N ILE A 101 10.48 -5.39 -5.30
CA ILE A 101 10.40 -6.74 -5.90
C ILE A 101 8.97 -7.28 -5.82
N HIS A 102 8.28 -7.03 -4.71
CA HIS A 102 6.87 -7.37 -4.56
C HIS A 102 6.03 -6.63 -5.61
N LEU A 103 6.08 -5.30 -5.68
CA LEU A 103 5.31 -4.51 -6.63
C LEU A 103 5.55 -4.94 -8.08
N ARG A 104 6.80 -5.20 -8.46
CA ARG A 104 7.14 -5.68 -9.82
C ARG A 104 6.37 -6.95 -10.18
N LYS A 105 6.31 -7.92 -9.26
CA LYS A 105 5.57 -9.18 -9.49
C LYS A 105 4.07 -8.95 -9.48
N THR A 106 3.59 -8.16 -8.53
CA THR A 106 2.17 -7.86 -8.35
C THR A 106 1.58 -7.15 -9.58
N ILE A 107 2.30 -6.21 -10.20
CA ILE A 107 1.87 -5.54 -11.43
C ILE A 107 1.56 -6.57 -12.53
N GLY A 108 2.47 -7.51 -12.76
CA GLY A 108 2.25 -8.59 -13.73
C GLY A 108 1.08 -9.52 -13.38
N ASN A 109 0.81 -9.74 -12.08
CA ASN A 109 -0.35 -10.52 -11.65
C ASN A 109 -1.67 -9.77 -11.85
N VAL A 110 -1.72 -8.48 -11.52
CA VAL A 110 -2.92 -7.65 -11.71
C VAL A 110 -3.22 -7.47 -13.20
N GLN A 111 -2.20 -7.33 -14.06
CA GLN A 111 -2.36 -7.34 -15.52
C GLN A 111 -3.03 -8.64 -16.01
N LYS A 112 -2.66 -9.81 -15.46
CA LYS A 112 -3.31 -11.08 -15.82
C LYS A 112 -4.77 -11.15 -15.37
N VAL A 113 -5.10 -10.56 -14.21
CA VAL A 113 -6.47 -10.48 -13.72
C VAL A 113 -7.30 -9.55 -14.59
N ARG A 114 -6.76 -8.37 -14.93
CA ARG A 114 -7.40 -7.38 -15.81
C ARG A 114 -7.91 -7.99 -17.11
N ILE A 115 -7.15 -8.89 -17.74
CA ILE A 115 -7.55 -9.55 -19.00
C ILE A 115 -8.89 -10.30 -18.88
N LYS A 116 -9.22 -10.78 -17.67
CA LYS A 116 -10.45 -11.52 -17.37
C LYS A 116 -11.56 -10.64 -16.81
N ALA A 117 -11.27 -9.38 -16.50
CA ALA A 117 -12.22 -8.50 -15.87
C ALA A 117 -13.28 -8.02 -16.87
N PRO A 118 -14.52 -7.77 -16.40
CA PRO A 118 -15.54 -7.09 -17.18
C PRO A 118 -15.05 -5.77 -17.79
N ALA A 119 -15.55 -5.43 -18.97
CA ALA A 119 -15.08 -4.27 -19.75
C ALA A 119 -15.24 -2.94 -18.99
N ASP A 120 -16.34 -2.78 -18.27
CA ASP A 120 -16.68 -1.64 -17.41
C ASP A 120 -15.76 -1.48 -16.19
N GLN A 121 -14.96 -2.50 -15.86
CA GLN A 121 -14.01 -2.44 -14.75
C GLN A 121 -12.56 -2.27 -15.19
N GLN A 122 -12.25 -2.34 -16.49
CA GLN A 122 -10.87 -2.26 -16.97
C GLN A 122 -10.15 -0.97 -16.56
N GLU A 123 -10.86 0.16 -16.52
CA GLU A 123 -10.31 1.45 -16.10
C GLU A 123 -9.77 1.43 -14.65
N SER A 124 -10.44 0.70 -13.75
CA SER A 124 -9.97 0.56 -12.36
C SER A 124 -8.65 -0.21 -12.29
N PHE A 125 -8.49 -1.25 -13.12
CA PHE A 125 -7.24 -1.99 -13.23
C PHE A 125 -6.14 -1.13 -13.85
N ASP A 126 -6.43 -0.43 -14.94
CA ASP A 126 -5.48 0.44 -15.63
C ASP A 126 -4.96 1.56 -14.72
N SER A 127 -5.88 2.20 -14.00
CA SER A 127 -5.55 3.22 -13.00
C SER A 127 -4.64 2.68 -11.88
N TRP A 128 -4.92 1.46 -11.40
CA TRP A 128 -4.07 0.84 -10.38
C TRP A 128 -2.70 0.47 -10.93
N ILE A 129 -2.63 -0.12 -12.13
CA ILE A 129 -1.37 -0.54 -12.77
C ILE A 129 -0.48 0.68 -13.00
N SER A 130 -1.03 1.76 -13.53
CA SER A 130 -0.31 3.01 -13.78
C SER A 130 0.29 3.58 -12.49
N GLU A 131 -0.51 3.70 -11.41
CA GLU A 131 -0.01 4.17 -10.12
C GLU A 131 1.08 3.24 -9.55
N ALA A 132 0.86 1.92 -9.63
CA ALA A 132 1.81 0.95 -9.10
C ALA A 132 3.15 1.02 -9.84
N GLU A 133 3.15 1.25 -11.15
CA GLU A 133 4.36 1.47 -11.93
C GLU A 133 5.07 2.76 -11.54
N GLU A 134 4.35 3.87 -11.36
CA GLU A 134 4.94 5.14 -10.91
C GLU A 134 5.55 5.03 -9.52
N VAL A 135 4.83 4.43 -8.56
CA VAL A 135 5.37 4.16 -7.22
C VAL A 135 6.61 3.27 -7.29
N ARG A 136 6.60 2.22 -8.12
CA ARG A 136 7.77 1.35 -8.31
C ARG A 136 8.96 2.12 -8.90
N LYS A 137 8.75 2.97 -9.90
CA LYS A 137 9.81 3.83 -10.47
C LYS A 137 10.41 4.74 -9.40
N LYS A 138 9.58 5.40 -8.60
CA LYS A 138 10.03 6.27 -7.49
C LYS A 138 10.81 5.49 -6.43
N ILE A 139 10.38 4.28 -6.09
CA ILE A 139 11.14 3.41 -5.18
C ILE A 139 12.51 3.07 -5.76
N VAL A 140 12.60 2.75 -7.06
CA VAL A 140 13.89 2.51 -7.73
C VAL A 140 14.75 3.77 -7.71
N GLU A 141 14.19 4.95 -7.99
CA GLU A 141 14.91 6.22 -7.86
C GLU A 141 15.48 6.38 -6.44
N ILE A 142 14.69 6.19 -5.39
CA ILE A 142 15.15 6.26 -3.99
C ILE A 142 16.27 5.25 -3.69
N LEU A 143 16.23 4.05 -4.28
CA LEU A 143 17.21 2.99 -4.04
C LEU A 143 18.55 3.18 -4.77
N PHE A 144 18.55 3.92 -5.87
CA PHE A 144 19.69 4.01 -6.80
C PHE A 144 20.17 5.42 -7.10
N GLN A 145 19.39 6.46 -6.80
CA GLN A 145 19.86 7.84 -6.83
C GLN A 145 20.51 8.20 -5.49
N ASN A 146 21.82 7.95 -5.46
CA ASN A 146 22.79 8.66 -4.64
C ASN A 146 23.61 9.55 -5.56
#